data_AF-A0A2K3KIL7-F1
#
_entry.id   AF-A0A2K3KIL7-F1
#
_cell.length_a   1.000
_cell.length_b   1.000
_cell.length_c   1.000
_cell.angle_alpha   90.00
_cell.angle_beta   90.00
_cell.angle_gamma   90.00
#
_symmetry.space_group_name_H-M   'P 1'
#
loop_
_entity.id
_entity.type
_entity.pdbx_description
1 polymer ?
#
loop_
_entity_poly.entity_id
_entity_poly.type
_entity_poly.pdbx_seq_one_letter_code
_entity_poly.pdbx_strand_id
1 'polypeptide(L)' 'QREEDINGGDDVLNKQRQEWEIDPSNLIIKTVIARGTFGTVHRGIYDGQDVAG' A
#
# COMPACT_ATOMS: atom_id res chain seq x y z
N GLN A 1 -36.10 -25.96 11.75
CA GLN A 1 -36.19 -24.79 10.86
C GLN A 1 -35.38 -23.71 11.60
N ARG A 2 -34.05 -23.55 11.41
CA ARG A 2 -33.31 -23.07 10.21
C ARG A 2 -33.97 -21.79 9.67
N GLU A 3 -33.34 -20.63 9.49
CA GLU A 3 -31.92 -20.26 9.27
C GLU A 3 -31.85 -18.71 9.19
N GLU A 4 -31.73 -17.94 10.28
CA GLU A 4 -31.52 -16.47 10.25
C GLU A 4 -30.85 -16.16 11.61
N ASP A 5 -29.56 -15.85 11.78
CA ASP A 5 -28.83 -14.66 11.34
C ASP A 5 -27.31 -14.91 11.45
N ILE A 6 -26.62 -15.19 10.34
CA ILE A 6 -25.14 -15.15 10.28
C ILE A 6 -24.68 -14.18 9.19
N ASN A 7 -25.19 -12.94 9.21
CA ASN A 7 -24.72 -11.86 8.34
C ASN A 7 -23.82 -10.89 9.11
N GLY A 8 -22.76 -11.42 9.74
CA GLY A 8 -21.71 -10.62 10.38
C GLY A 8 -20.31 -10.86 9.77
N GLY A 9 -20.24 -11.53 8.62
CA GLY A 9 -19.00 -12.03 8.03
C GLY A 9 -18.42 -11.20 6.89
N ASP A 10 -19.16 -10.23 6.35
CA ASP A 10 -18.80 -9.60 5.07
C ASP A 10 -17.99 -8.30 5.23
N ASP A 11 -18.00 -7.70 6.42
CA ASP A 11 -17.39 -6.39 6.67
C ASP A 11 -15.86 -6.45 6.85
N VAL A 12 -15.29 -7.65 6.98
CA VAL A 12 -13.83 -7.85 7.14
C VAL A 12 -13.09 -7.92 5.80
N LEU A 13 -13.81 -8.07 4.68
CA LEU A 13 -13.21 -8.28 3.35
C LEU A 13 -13.19 -7.01 2.47
N ASN A 14 -13.89 -5.95 2.85
CA ASN A 14 -13.99 -4.73 2.05
C ASN A 14 -13.30 -3.54 2.70
N LYS A 15 -12.00 -3.69 3.02
CA LYS A 15 -11.17 -2.53 3.33
C LYS A 15 -10.98 -1.74 2.04
N GLN A 16 -11.91 -0.82 1.77
CA GLN A 16 -11.83 0.07 0.61
C GLN A 16 -10.51 0.85 0.70
N ARG A 17 -9.62 0.62 -0.27
CA ARG A 17 -8.38 1.39 -0.41
C ARG A 17 -8.74 2.86 -0.53
N GLN A 18 -8.06 3.69 0.24
CA GLN A 18 -8.25 5.14 0.18
C GLN A 18 -7.57 5.69 -1.07
N GLU A 19 -8.01 6.84 -1.56
CA GLU A 19 -7.40 7.48 -2.74
C GLU A 19 -5.90 7.77 -2.57
N TRP A 20 -5.46 8.03 -1.33
CA TRP A 20 -4.05 8.26 -1.00
C TRP A 20 -3.23 6.97 -0.80
N GLU A 21 -3.88 5.80 -0.84
CA GLU A 21 -3.21 4.52 -0.65
C GLU A 21 -2.56 4.06 -1.96
N ILE A 22 -1.23 3.96 -1.96
CA ILE A 22 -0.48 3.45 -3.11
C ILE A 22 -0.49 1.92 -3.12
N ASP A 23 -0.41 1.31 -4.31
CA ASP A 23 -0.12 -0.11 -4.42
C ASP A 23 1.41 -0.34 -4.28
N PRO A 24 1.88 -0.98 -3.20
CA PRO A 24 3.32 -1.18 -3.00
C PRO A 24 3.93 -2.08 -4.08
N SER A 25 3.15 -2.91 -4.76
CA SER A 25 3.62 -3.78 -5.85
C SER A 25 4.08 -2.98 -7.07
N ASN A 26 3.58 -1.74 -7.22
CA ASN A 26 3.93 -0.85 -8.33
C ASN A 26 5.18 0.00 -8.04
N LEU A 27 5.78 -0.11 -6.85
CA LEU A 27 6.99 0.63 -6.48
C LEU A 27 8.24 -0.26 -6.60
N ILE A 28 9.14 0.12 -7.51
CA ILE A 28 10.43 -0.54 -7.70
C ILE A 28 11.52 0.28 -7.01
N ILE A 29 12.13 -0.24 -5.94
CA ILE A 29 13.25 0.42 -5.25
C ILE A 29 14.57 0.12 -5.98
N LYS A 30 15.33 1.17 -6.35
CA LYS A 30 16.58 1.04 -7.12
C LYS A 30 17.83 1.16 -6.26
N THR A 31 18.10 2.36 -5.74
CA THR A 31 19.34 2.65 -5.00
C THR A 31 19.10 3.68 -3.92
N VAL A 32 19.89 3.63 -2.86
CA VAL A 32 20.00 4.71 -1.89
C VAL A 32 20.53 5.97 -2.58
N ILE A 33 19.90 7.10 -2.29
CA ILE A 33 20.33 8.43 -2.75
C ILE A 33 20.71 9.37 -1.61
N ALA A 34 20.20 9.13 -0.39
CA ALA A 34 20.58 9.90 0.79
C ALA A 34 20.39 9.10 2.08
N ARG A 35 21.12 9.50 3.13
CA ARG A 35 20.94 9.01 4.52
C ARG A 35 20.83 10.21 5.43
N GLY A 36 19.80 10.24 6.27
CA GLY A 36 19.57 11.31 7.24
C GLY A 36 19.08 10.74 8.57
N THR A 37 18.83 11.64 9.52
CA THR A 37 18.43 11.27 10.89
C THR A 37 17.13 10.47 10.95
N PHE A 38 16.21 10.69 10.01
CA PHE A 38 14.90 10.05 9.97
C PHE A 38 14.84 8.81 9.08
N GLY A 39 15.94 8.47 8.38
CA GLY A 39 15.97 7.28 7.53
C GLY A 39 16.89 7.40 6.31
N THR A 40 16.75 6.40 5.44
CA THR A 40 17.48 6.31 4.18
C THR A 40 16.50 6.58 3.04
N VAL A 41 16.82 7.54 2.18
CA VAL A 41 16.05 7.86 0.99
C VAL A 41 16.56 7.01 -0.17
N HIS A 42 15.64 6.35 -0.84
CA HIS A 42 15.87 5.55 -2.02
C HIS A 42 15.25 6.24 -3.24
N ARG A 43 15.93 6.08 -4.37
CA ARG A 43 15.29 6.28 -5.67
C ARG A 43 14.42 5.06 -5.96
N GLY A 44 13.16 5.30 -6.28
CA GLY A 44 12.24 4.30 -6.80
C GLY A 44 11.68 4.66 -8.16
N ILE A 45 10.97 3.72 -8.79
CA ILE A 45 10.05 4.01 -9.89
C ILE A 45 8.65 3.56 -9.48
N TYR A 46 7.68 4.44 -9.67
CA TYR A 46 6.26 4.15 -9.49
C TYR A 46 5.52 4.47 -10.78
N ASP A 47 4.79 3.49 -11.32
CA ASP A 47 4.05 3.63 -12.59
C ASP A 47 4.88 4.19 -13.76
N GLY A 48 6.16 3.78 -13.83
CA GLY A 48 7.11 4.25 -14.86
C GLY A 48 7.73 5.63 -14.59
N GLN A 49 7.33 6.35 -13.54
CA GLN A 49 7.89 7.63 -13.15
C GLN A 49 8.92 7.49 -12.01
N ASP A 50 10.03 8.22 -12.10
CA ASP A 50 11.03 8.28 -11.02
C ASP A 50 10.46 9.01 -9.78
N VAL A 51 10.62 8.38 -8.61
CA VAL A 51 10.15 8.89 -7.30
C VAL A 51 11.24 8.77 -6.24
N ALA A 52 11.13 9.55 -5.16
CA ALA A 52 11.93 9.43 -3.96
C ALA A 52 11.07 8.86 -2.82
N GLY A 53 11.58 7.84 -2.13
CA GLY A 53 10.89 7.17 -1.02
C GLY A 53 11.83 6.73 0.08
#